data_AF-A0A929K5E3-F1
#
_entry.id   AF-A0A929K5E3-F1
#
_cell.length_a   1.000
_cell.length_b   1.000
_cell.length_c   1.000
_cell.angle_alpha   90.00
_cell.angle_beta   90.00
_cell.angle_gamma   90.00
#
_symmetry.space_group_name_H-M   'P 1'
#
loop_
_entity.id
_entity.type
_entity.pdbx_description
1 polymer ?
#
loop_
_entity_poly.entity_id
_entity_poly.type
_entity_poly.pdbx_seq_one_letter_code
_entity_poly.pdbx_strand_id
1 'polypeptide(L)'
;GVKRGQSDDKAKEILTDVNRLNFADLSEFKLINEEHYKADVFAELDDEAEEVWKKYQEILTNKELKGFEKRKEFLRIKKGFYDYVISVDKKKAEKVMIEPYLGYIGREDIPQYYDRETGYISNSDGGAWLI
;
A
#
# COMPACT_ATOMS: atom_id res chain seq x y z
N GLY A 1 31.14 14.45 -51.00
CA GLY A 1 31.74 13.65 -49.92
C GLY A 1 31.02 13.97 -48.63
N VAL A 2 30.36 12.99 -48.01
CA VAL A 2 29.54 13.22 -46.82
C VAL A 2 30.37 13.07 -45.53
N LYS A 3 30.29 14.13 -44.73
CA LYS A 3 30.73 14.39 -43.36
C LYS A 3 30.93 13.14 -42.47
N ARG A 4 32.14 12.57 -42.45
CA ARG A 4 32.53 11.54 -41.46
C ARG A 4 32.86 12.11 -40.07
N GLY A 5 33.24 13.39 -39.96
CA GLY A 5 33.64 13.98 -38.66
C GLY A 5 32.48 14.27 -37.70
N GLN A 6 31.29 14.63 -38.22
CA GLN A 6 30.19 15.13 -37.39
C GLN A 6 29.49 14.04 -36.57
N SER A 7 29.61 12.77 -36.97
CA SER A 7 29.06 11.62 -36.25
C SER A 7 29.90 11.25 -35.03
N ASP A 8 31.24 11.32 -35.18
CA ASP A 8 32.18 10.98 -34.12
C ASP A 8 32.15 12.02 -33.00
N ASP A 9 31.95 13.29 -33.35
CA ASP A 9 31.84 14.38 -32.38
C ASP A 9 30.60 14.24 -31.48
N LYS A 10 29.45 13.86 -32.06
CA LYS A 10 28.23 13.58 -31.28
C LYS A 10 28.36 12.37 -30.36
N ALA A 11 29.04 11.33 -30.81
CA ALA A 11 29.29 10.15 -29.98
C ALA A 11 30.18 10.49 -28.78
N LYS A 12 31.19 11.36 -28.98
CA LYS A 12 32.04 11.86 -27.88
C LYS A 12 31.26 12.76 -26.92
N GLU A 13 30.35 13.58 -27.42
CA GLU A 13 29.50 14.44 -26.60
C GLU A 13 28.60 13.59 -25.68
N ILE A 14 27.91 12.58 -26.24
CA ILE A 14 27.10 11.64 -25.46
C ILE A 14 27.94 10.90 -24.41
N LEU A 15 29.13 10.41 -24.79
CA LEU A 15 30.02 9.75 -23.83
C LEU A 15 30.49 10.69 -22.72
N THR A 16 30.69 11.97 -23.03
CA THR A 16 31.05 12.99 -22.04
C THR A 16 29.90 13.27 -21.10
N ASP A 17 28.68 13.37 -21.62
CA ASP A 17 27.46 13.59 -20.82
C ASP A 17 27.14 12.38 -19.95
N VAL A 18 27.31 11.16 -20.47
CA VAL A 18 27.22 9.92 -19.67
C VAL A 18 28.27 9.94 -18.56
N ASN A 19 29.52 10.25 -18.86
CA ASN A 19 30.60 10.27 -17.86
C ASN A 19 30.42 11.39 -16.80
N ARG A 20 29.63 12.42 -17.10
CA ARG A 20 29.22 13.47 -16.15
C ARG A 20 28.05 13.06 -15.27
N LEU A 21 27.27 12.04 -15.64
CA LEU A 21 26.36 11.42 -14.70
C LEU A 21 27.22 10.83 -13.59
N ASN A 22 27.01 11.33 -12.37
CA ASN A 22 27.80 10.95 -11.22
C ASN A 22 27.41 9.52 -10.81
N PHE A 23 27.90 8.51 -11.53
CA PHE A 23 27.62 7.09 -11.28
C PHE A 23 28.07 6.64 -9.89
N ALA A 24 28.95 7.39 -9.24
CA ALA A 24 29.25 7.22 -7.83
C ALA A 24 27.99 7.35 -6.95
N ASP A 25 27.10 8.29 -7.27
CA ASP A 25 25.85 8.54 -6.55
C ASP A 25 24.77 7.49 -6.89
N LEU A 26 24.91 6.74 -8.00
CA LEU A 26 24.05 5.58 -8.30
C LEU A 26 24.26 4.43 -7.31
N SER A 27 25.41 4.38 -6.63
CA SER A 27 25.62 3.46 -5.50
C SER A 27 24.96 3.94 -4.20
N GLU A 28 24.70 5.25 -4.08
CA GLU A 28 23.86 5.83 -3.02
C GLU A 28 22.36 5.70 -3.33
N PHE A 29 22.00 5.42 -4.58
CA PHE A 29 20.65 5.00 -4.94
C PHE A 29 20.36 3.65 -4.31
N LYS A 30 19.89 3.68 -3.06
CA LYS A 30 19.17 2.56 -2.50
C LYS A 30 17.89 2.43 -3.35
N LEU A 31 17.67 1.25 -3.92
CA LEU A 31 16.29 0.80 -4.16
C LEU A 31 15.50 1.16 -2.90
N ILE A 32 14.29 1.70 -3.03
CA ILE A 32 13.43 1.94 -1.87
C ILE A 32 13.34 0.59 -1.17
N ASN A 33 14.13 0.38 -0.13
CA ASN A 33 14.17 -0.87 0.59
C ASN A 33 12.74 -1.05 1.09
N GLU A 34 12.12 -2.16 0.72
CA GLU A 34 10.77 -2.58 1.14
C GLU A 34 10.71 -2.85 2.67
N GLU A 35 11.59 -2.23 3.47
CA GLU A 35 11.74 -2.41 4.91
C GLU A 35 10.55 -1.88 5.73
N HIS A 36 9.59 -1.24 5.05
CA HIS A 36 8.24 -1.01 5.57
C HIS A 36 7.23 -1.72 4.67
N TYR A 37 7.15 -3.04 4.75
CA TYR A 37 5.99 -3.75 4.19
C TYR A 37 4.74 -3.09 4.77
N LYS A 38 3.92 -2.48 3.92
CA LYS A 38 2.62 -1.95 4.32
C LYS A 38 1.61 -3.09 4.22
N ALA A 39 0.74 -3.17 5.21
CA ALA A 39 -0.43 -4.02 5.20
C ALA A 39 -1.66 -3.15 4.91
N ASP A 40 -2.57 -3.67 4.09
CA ASP A 40 -3.87 -3.05 3.88
C ASP A 40 -4.77 -3.42 5.07
N VAL A 41 -5.42 -2.44 5.68
CA VAL A 41 -6.35 -2.62 6.80
C VAL A 41 -7.67 -1.96 6.44
N PHE A 42 -8.75 -2.73 6.43
CA PHE A 42 -10.10 -2.20 6.30
C PHE A 42 -10.60 -1.70 7.66
N ALA A 43 -11.17 -0.50 7.73
CA ALA A 43 -11.67 0.09 8.98
C ALA A 43 -13.14 0.54 8.84
N GLU A 44 -14.01 0.07 9.73
CA GLU A 44 -15.44 0.46 9.77
C GLU A 44 -15.65 1.86 10.39
N LEU A 45 -15.19 2.90 9.68
CA LEU A 45 -15.17 4.29 10.17
C LEU A 45 -16.56 4.93 10.26
N ASP A 46 -17.53 4.39 9.54
CA ASP A 46 -18.94 4.78 9.51
C ASP A 46 -19.84 3.61 9.09
N ASP A 47 -21.15 3.87 9.02
CA ASP A 47 -22.14 2.84 8.72
C ASP A 47 -22.06 2.37 7.26
N GLU A 48 -21.56 3.22 6.34
CA GLU A 48 -21.32 2.81 4.96
C GLU A 48 -20.18 1.80 4.87
N ALA A 49 -19.12 1.99 5.65
CA ALA A 49 -18.01 1.05 5.74
C ALA A 49 -18.47 -0.33 6.26
N GLU A 50 -19.33 -0.38 7.27
CA GLU A 50 -19.92 -1.63 7.79
C GLU A 50 -20.73 -2.37 6.72
N GLU A 51 -21.56 -1.63 5.96
CA GLU A 51 -22.31 -2.22 4.84
C GLU A 51 -21.39 -2.77 3.74
N VAL A 52 -20.32 -2.05 3.42
CA VAL A 52 -19.34 -2.46 2.41
C VAL A 52 -18.61 -3.71 2.86
N TRP A 53 -18.20 -3.79 4.13
CA TRP A 53 -17.55 -4.95 4.70
C TRP A 53 -18.47 -6.18 4.68
N LYS A 54 -19.73 -6.01 5.08
CA LYS A 54 -20.74 -7.07 5.00
C LYS A 54 -20.89 -7.61 3.58
N LYS A 55 -21.02 -6.73 2.57
CA LYS A 55 -21.10 -7.14 1.15
C LYS A 55 -19.84 -7.90 0.72
N TYR A 56 -18.65 -7.47 1.16
CA TYR A 56 -17.41 -8.18 0.91
C TYR A 56 -17.43 -9.61 1.48
N GLN A 57 -17.83 -9.77 2.74
CA GLN A 57 -17.97 -11.08 3.40
C GLN A 57 -19.01 -11.96 2.71
N GLU A 58 -20.15 -11.42 2.30
CA GLU A 58 -21.18 -12.12 1.53
C GLU A 58 -20.60 -12.66 0.21
N ILE A 59 -19.83 -11.87 -0.53
CA ILE A 59 -19.17 -12.31 -1.77
C ILE A 59 -18.18 -13.46 -1.50
N LEU A 60 -17.37 -13.35 -0.45
CA LEU A 60 -16.36 -14.36 -0.12
C LEU A 60 -16.98 -15.70 0.32
N THR A 61 -18.04 -15.64 1.12
CA THR A 61 -18.68 -16.82 1.72
C THR A 61 -19.74 -17.46 0.83
N ASN A 62 -20.22 -16.76 -0.21
CA ASN A 62 -21.21 -17.30 -1.14
C ASN A 62 -20.66 -18.55 -1.87
N LYS A 63 -21.34 -19.69 -1.68
CA LYS A 63 -20.98 -21.00 -2.24
C LYS A 63 -21.40 -21.19 -3.70
N GLU A 64 -22.38 -20.42 -4.16
CA GLU A 64 -22.88 -20.48 -5.53
C GLU A 64 -21.96 -19.73 -6.51
N LEU A 65 -21.20 -18.73 -6.03
CA LEU A 65 -20.28 -17.97 -6.85
C LEU A 65 -18.94 -18.70 -7.04
N LYS A 66 -18.50 -18.80 -8.30
CA LYS A 66 -17.14 -19.24 -8.64
C LYS A 66 -16.15 -18.07 -8.58
N GLY A 67 -14.85 -18.36 -8.61
CA GLY A 67 -13.80 -17.34 -8.46
C GLY A 67 -13.91 -16.14 -9.41
N PHE A 68 -14.27 -16.37 -10.68
CA PHE A 68 -14.51 -15.27 -11.63
C PHE A 68 -15.73 -14.42 -11.27
N GLU A 69 -16.80 -15.05 -10.78
CA GLU A 69 -18.03 -14.35 -10.39
C GLU A 69 -17.80 -13.56 -9.09
N LYS A 70 -17.09 -14.14 -8.10
CA LYS A 70 -16.65 -13.42 -6.90
C LYS A 70 -15.83 -12.18 -7.25
N ARG A 71 -14.90 -12.32 -8.20
CA ARG A 71 -14.10 -11.17 -8.68
C ARG A 71 -14.99 -10.11 -9.34
N LYS A 72 -15.98 -10.52 -10.15
CA LYS A 72 -16.92 -9.60 -10.79
C LYS A 72 -17.78 -8.84 -9.78
N GLU A 73 -18.31 -9.54 -8.77
CA GLU A 73 -19.10 -8.90 -7.71
C GLU A 73 -18.23 -7.98 -6.85
N PHE A 74 -16.99 -8.38 -6.51
CA PHE A 74 -16.06 -7.49 -5.81
C PHE A 74 -15.76 -6.22 -6.60
N LEU A 75 -15.62 -6.29 -7.92
CA LEU A 75 -15.40 -5.09 -8.75
C LEU A 75 -16.53 -4.06 -8.64
N ARG A 76 -17.75 -4.47 -8.28
CA ARG A 76 -18.88 -3.55 -8.08
C ARG A 76 -18.74 -2.72 -6.80
N ILE A 77 -18.17 -3.32 -5.76
CA ILE A 77 -17.94 -2.64 -4.47
C ILE A 77 -16.52 -2.11 -4.32
N LYS A 78 -15.61 -2.43 -5.25
CA LYS A 78 -14.17 -2.18 -5.15
C LYS A 78 -13.83 -0.76 -4.71
N LYS A 79 -14.44 0.25 -5.32
CA LYS A 79 -14.18 1.65 -4.96
C LYS A 79 -14.51 1.90 -3.49
N GLY A 80 -15.75 1.61 -3.09
CA GLY A 80 -16.19 1.77 -1.70
C GLY A 80 -15.37 0.94 -0.72
N PHE A 81 -14.94 -0.26 -1.11
CA PHE A 81 -14.05 -1.07 -0.29
C PHE A 81 -12.72 -0.35 -0.01
N TYR A 82 -12.06 0.13 -1.07
CA TYR A 82 -10.77 0.81 -0.93
C TYR A 82 -10.87 2.23 -0.36
N ASP A 83 -12.04 2.87 -0.38
CA ASP A 83 -12.25 4.15 0.32
C ASP A 83 -12.07 3.99 1.86
N TYR A 84 -12.23 2.78 2.39
CA TYR A 84 -12.05 2.44 3.81
C TYR A 84 -10.80 1.59 4.12
N VAL A 85 -9.92 1.40 3.14
CA VAL A 85 -8.63 0.70 3.33
C VAL A 85 -7.54 1.72 3.61
N ILE A 86 -6.85 1.54 4.74
CA ILE A 86 -5.66 2.30 5.12
C ILE A 86 -4.42 1.43 5.00
N SER A 87 -3.31 2.02 4.59
CA SER A 87 -2.02 1.32 4.55
C SER A 87 -1.25 1.55 5.85
N VAL A 88 -1.04 0.48 6.61
CA VAL A 88 -0.38 0.50 7.93
C VAL A 88 0.96 -0.22 7.84
N ASP A 89 1.96 0.18 8.65
CA ASP A 89 3.18 -0.63 8.78
C ASP A 89 2.81 -2.05 9.25
N LYS A 90 3.26 -3.07 8.52
CA LYS A 90 2.89 -4.47 8.78
C LYS A 90 3.22 -4.91 10.20
N LYS A 91 4.32 -4.43 10.80
CA LYS A 91 4.69 -4.76 12.19
C LYS A 91 3.71 -4.14 13.20
N LYS A 92 3.12 -2.99 12.84
CA LYS A 92 2.12 -2.29 13.66
C LYS A 92 0.71 -2.88 13.49
N ALA A 93 0.42 -3.47 12.33
CA ALA A 93 -0.88 -4.04 11.98
C ALA A 93 -1.10 -5.48 12.47
N GLU A 94 -0.09 -6.17 13.02
CA GLU A 94 -0.14 -7.61 13.36
C GLU A 94 -1.40 -8.03 14.14
N LYS A 95 -1.87 -7.18 15.07
CA LYS A 95 -3.02 -7.48 15.93
C LYS A 95 -4.37 -7.45 15.22
N VAL A 96 -4.46 -6.78 14.08
CA VAL A 96 -5.70 -6.60 13.31
C VAL A 96 -5.69 -7.41 12.02
N MET A 97 -4.64 -8.18 11.75
CA MET A 97 -4.55 -9.02 10.55
C MET A 97 -5.52 -10.20 10.64
N ILE A 98 -6.34 -10.37 9.61
CA ILE A 98 -7.24 -11.52 9.46
C ILE A 98 -6.80 -12.46 8.33
N GLU A 99 -6.03 -11.94 7.38
CA GLU A 99 -5.43 -12.65 6.26
C GLU A 99 -3.98 -12.18 6.09
N PRO A 100 -3.11 -12.90 5.35
CA PRO A 100 -1.69 -12.52 5.21
C PRO A 100 -1.41 -11.10 4.70
N TYR A 101 -2.39 -10.49 4.01
CA TYR A 101 -2.28 -9.16 3.39
C TYR A 101 -3.45 -8.23 3.69
N LEU A 102 -4.42 -8.65 4.51
CA LEU A 102 -5.59 -7.83 4.85
C LEU A 102 -5.85 -7.88 6.36
N GLY A 103 -5.80 -6.70 6.98
CA GLY A 103 -6.32 -6.46 8.32
C GLY A 103 -7.73 -5.92 8.31
N TYR A 104 -8.38 -5.99 9.46
CA TYR A 104 -9.74 -5.55 9.67
C TYR A 104 -9.90 -4.97 11.07
N ILE A 105 -10.55 -3.81 11.16
CA ILE A 105 -10.95 -3.17 12.41
C ILE A 105 -12.46 -2.96 12.37
N GLY A 106 -13.18 -3.71 13.22
CA GLY A 106 -14.62 -3.55 13.39
C GLY A 106 -14.97 -2.23 14.08
N ARG A 107 -16.21 -1.78 13.88
CA ARG A 107 -16.75 -0.53 14.41
C ARG A 107 -16.47 -0.32 15.91
N GLU A 108 -16.61 -1.37 16.70
CA GLU A 108 -16.41 -1.41 18.15
C GLU A 108 -14.94 -1.21 18.56
N ASP A 109 -14.02 -1.62 17.70
CA ASP A 109 -12.57 -1.61 17.95
C ASP A 109 -11.90 -0.34 17.38
N ILE A 110 -12.61 0.45 16.56
CA ILE A 110 -12.12 1.70 15.99
C ILE A 110 -11.45 2.61 17.04
N PRO A 111 -12.05 2.88 18.23
CA PRO A 111 -11.44 3.77 19.22
C PRO A 111 -10.09 3.28 19.76
N GLN A 112 -9.81 1.97 19.66
CA GLN A 112 -8.56 1.37 20.14
C GLN A 112 -7.45 1.43 19.08
N TYR A 113 -7.80 1.38 17.79
CA TYR A 113 -6.83 1.19 16.71
C TYR A 113 -6.79 2.33 15.70
N TYR A 114 -7.73 3.28 15.76
CA TYR A 114 -7.82 4.35 14.78
C TYR A 114 -8.30 5.67 15.40
N ASP A 115 -7.50 6.71 15.21
CA ASP A 115 -7.83 8.08 15.52
C ASP A 115 -8.13 8.84 14.22
N ARG A 116 -9.22 9.61 14.17
CA ARG A 116 -9.67 10.26 12.92
C ARG A 116 -8.76 11.39 12.45
N GLU A 117 -7.95 11.97 13.34
CA GLU A 117 -7.01 13.05 13.01
C GLU A 117 -5.63 12.51 12.64
N THR A 118 -5.17 11.48 13.35
CA THR A 118 -3.78 10.96 13.28
C THR A 118 -3.65 9.60 12.61
N GLY A 119 -4.76 8.91 12.34
CA GLY A 119 -4.82 7.63 11.63
C GLY A 119 -4.64 6.42 12.55
N TYR A 120 -3.97 5.37 12.05
CA TYR A 120 -3.80 4.13 12.80
C TYR A 120 -3.00 4.32 14.10
N ILE A 121 -3.60 3.95 15.22
CA ILE A 121 -2.99 4.04 16.55
C ILE A 121 -2.03 2.88 16.72
N SER A 122 -0.73 3.17 16.60
CA SER A 122 0.30 2.22 16.98
C SER A 122 0.74 2.48 18.40
N ASN A 123 0.71 1.47 19.26
CA ASN A 123 1.31 1.52 20.62
C ASN A 123 2.84 1.72 20.62
N SER A 124 3.43 2.11 19.49
CA SER A 124 4.85 2.41 19.32
C SER A 124 5.23 3.81 19.77
N ASP A 125 4.28 4.73 19.90
CA ASP A 125 4.56 6.13 20.23
C ASP A 125 4.14 6.41 21.68
N GLY A 126 5.05 6.08 22.60
CA GLY A 126 5.24 6.77 23.88
C GLY A 126 4.07 6.76 24.88
N GLY A 127 3.98 5.71 25.69
CA GLY A 127 3.10 5.71 26.86
C GLY A 127 3.23 4.45 27.69
N ALA A 128 4.42 4.19 28.24
CA ALA A 128 4.56 3.23 29.34
C ALA A 128 3.76 3.75 30.54
N TRP A 129 2.53 3.28 30.71
CA TRP A 129 1.88 3.32 32.02
C TRP A 129 2.24 2.03 32.74
N LEU A 130 3.32 2.12 33.52
CA LEU A 130 3.58 1.18 34.60
C LEU A 130 2.38 1.25 35.57
N ILE A 131 1.78 0.09 35.83
CA ILE A 131 1.11 -0.20 37.10
C ILE A 131 2.02 -1.11 37.92
#